data_AF-A0A7W9E7X2-F1
#
_entry.id   AF-A0A7W9E7X2-F1
#
_cell.length_a   1.000
_cell.length_b   1.000
_cell.length_c   1.000
_cell.angle_alpha   90.00
_cell.angle_beta   90.00
_cell.angle_gamma   90.00
#
_symmetry.space_group_name_H-M   'P 1'
#
loop_
_entity.id
_entity.type
_entity.pdbx_description
1 polymer ?
#
loop_
_entity_poly.entity_id
_entity_poly.type
_entity_poly.pdbx_seq_one_letter_code
_entity_poly.pdbx_strand_id
1 'polypeptide(L)'
;MRRLLSLIAVVAALLAMPSLAAAQAVAPDPDLAGRQALAVRYIELSMGGNVREQVEGWIETDLSQSDDMTDEERAWMRNNMPGLMLAMIEGLSADLAPIYAETFTTEELEAMVAFFESPIGRSIATKQFELAEREQAVVAIHMLTFVESMWSKYCAAFECEDSLMLPGAAMPKTGSGLRH
;
A
#
# COMPACT_ATOMS: atom_id res chain seq x y z
N MET A 1 15.99 42.70 -57.61
CA MET A 1 15.33 41.41 -57.92
C MET A 1 16.24 40.18 -57.82
N ARG A 2 17.57 40.29 -57.87
CA ARG A 2 18.50 39.13 -57.87
C ARG A 2 19.00 38.68 -56.48
N ARG A 3 18.58 39.36 -55.40
CA ARG A 3 18.99 39.06 -54.01
C ARG A 3 17.88 38.47 -53.13
N LEU A 4 16.63 38.39 -53.62
CA LEU A 4 15.50 37.80 -52.87
C LEU A 4 15.26 36.32 -53.16
N LEU A 5 15.89 35.75 -54.20
CA LEU A 5 15.69 34.36 -54.59
C LEU A 5 16.66 33.37 -53.93
N SER A 6 17.69 33.87 -53.21
CA SER A 6 18.72 33.02 -52.58
C SER A 6 18.38 32.60 -51.14
N LEU A 7 17.33 33.17 -50.53
CA LEU A 7 16.94 32.84 -49.15
C LEU A 7 15.92 31.69 -49.05
N ILE A 8 15.26 31.31 -50.15
CA ILE A 8 14.25 30.25 -50.14
C ILE A 8 14.87 28.86 -50.33
N ALA A 9 16.05 28.77 -50.96
CA ALA A 9 16.73 27.48 -51.20
C ALA A 9 17.50 26.94 -49.97
N VAL A 10 17.83 27.78 -48.98
CA VAL A 10 18.59 27.34 -47.79
C VAL A 10 17.68 26.85 -46.66
N VAL A 11 16.42 27.30 -46.61
CA VAL A 11 15.48 26.89 -45.55
C VAL A 11 14.85 25.52 -45.83
N ALA A 12 14.73 25.11 -47.10
CA ALA A 12 14.18 23.80 -47.47
C ALA A 12 15.16 22.63 -47.26
N ALA A 13 16.45 22.89 -47.08
CA ALA A 13 17.47 21.85 -46.86
C ALA A 13 17.68 21.47 -45.38
N LEU A 14 17.04 22.18 -44.44
CA LEU A 14 17.18 21.94 -42.99
C LEU A 14 16.01 21.14 -42.38
N LEU A 15 15.02 20.74 -43.17
CA LEU A 15 13.85 19.97 -42.70
C LEU A 15 13.89 18.47 -43.06
N ALA A 16 15.01 17.99 -43.59
CA ALA A 16 15.22 16.57 -43.88
C ALA A 16 16.21 15.91 -42.92
N MET A 17 16.19 16.29 -41.63
CA MET A 17 16.76 15.42 -40.60
C MET A 17 15.72 14.34 -40.30
N PRO A 18 15.94 13.07 -40.67
CA PRO A 18 15.13 12.00 -40.13
C PRO A 18 15.34 12.05 -38.62
N SER A 19 14.27 12.36 -37.88
CA SER A 19 14.22 12.15 -36.44
C SER A 19 14.50 10.67 -36.22
N LEU A 20 15.77 10.33 -35.98
CA LEU A 20 16.17 9.09 -35.31
C LEU A 20 15.65 9.20 -33.87
N ALA A 21 14.33 9.15 -33.72
CA ALA A 21 13.72 8.52 -32.57
C ALA A 21 14.04 7.04 -32.71
N ALA A 22 15.30 6.69 -32.44
CA ALA A 22 15.61 5.36 -31.99
C ALA A 22 14.81 5.22 -30.70
N ALA A 23 13.65 4.55 -30.80
CA ALA A 23 13.13 3.82 -29.67
C ALA A 23 14.31 2.98 -29.22
N GLN A 24 14.98 3.41 -28.16
CA GLN A 24 15.99 2.61 -27.49
C GLN A 24 15.19 1.40 -27.02
N ALA A 25 15.20 0.33 -27.81
CA ALA A 25 14.72 -0.95 -27.36
C ALA A 25 15.60 -1.25 -26.15
N VAL A 26 15.02 -1.09 -24.96
CA VAL A 26 15.63 -1.54 -23.72
C VAL A 26 15.99 -2.99 -24.00
N ALA A 27 17.29 -3.28 -24.05
CA ALA A 27 17.73 -4.66 -24.25
C ALA A 27 17.06 -5.49 -23.14
N PRO A 28 16.48 -6.66 -23.45
CA PRO A 28 15.87 -7.51 -22.43
C PRO A 28 16.88 -7.69 -21.32
N ASP A 29 16.54 -7.27 -20.10
CA ASP A 29 17.42 -7.46 -18.95
C ASP A 29 17.53 -8.97 -18.70
N PRO A 30 18.71 -9.57 -18.95
CA PRO A 30 18.87 -11.01 -18.88
C PRO A 30 18.70 -11.54 -17.44
N ASP A 31 18.77 -10.66 -16.44
CA ASP A 31 18.71 -11.03 -15.03
C ASP A 31 17.36 -10.72 -14.38
N LEU A 32 16.41 -10.12 -15.12
CA LEU A 32 15.09 -9.76 -14.59
C LEU A 32 14.37 -10.96 -13.96
N ALA A 33 14.44 -12.13 -14.61
CA ALA A 33 13.83 -13.35 -14.09
C ALA A 33 14.48 -13.82 -12.77
N GLY A 34 15.80 -13.66 -12.63
CA GLY A 34 16.53 -13.97 -11.40
C GLY A 34 16.11 -13.05 -10.26
N ARG A 35 16.06 -11.74 -10.52
CA ARG A 35 15.59 -10.74 -9.56
C ARG A 35 14.13 -10.95 -9.16
N GLN A 36 13.25 -11.32 -10.09
CA GLN A 36 11.86 -11.65 -9.78
C GLN A 36 11.74 -12.86 -8.84
N ALA A 37 12.52 -13.92 -9.07
CA ALA A 37 12.53 -15.08 -8.17
C ALA A 37 13.03 -14.72 -6.76
N LEU A 38 14.07 -13.88 -6.66
CA LEU A 38 14.54 -13.36 -5.38
C LEU A 38 13.50 -12.47 -4.69
N ALA A 39 12.79 -11.65 -5.45
CA ALA A 39 11.73 -10.77 -4.94
C ALA A 39 10.55 -11.57 -4.36
N VAL A 40 10.06 -12.59 -5.07
CA VAL A 40 9.02 -13.50 -4.54
C VAL A 40 9.47 -14.08 -3.20
N ARG A 41 10.68 -14.63 -3.18
CA ARG A 41 11.26 -15.25 -1.98
C ARG A 41 11.40 -14.26 -0.83
N TYR A 42 11.85 -13.05 -1.11
CA TYR A 42 11.93 -11.98 -0.12
C TYR A 42 10.56 -11.65 0.47
N ILE A 43 9.54 -11.45 -0.39
CA ILE A 43 8.18 -11.11 0.05
C ILE A 43 7.66 -12.21 0.99
N GLU A 44 7.72 -13.48 0.57
CA GLU A 44 7.30 -14.62 1.39
C GLU A 44 8.02 -14.68 2.75
N LEU A 45 9.34 -14.52 2.76
CA LEU A 45 10.13 -14.55 3.99
C LEU A 45 9.81 -13.37 4.92
N SER A 46 9.53 -12.19 4.35
CA SER A 46 9.21 -10.97 5.10
C SER A 46 7.86 -11.05 5.82
N MET A 47 6.93 -11.87 5.31
CA MET A 47 5.65 -12.16 5.95
C MET A 47 5.78 -13.10 7.17
N GLY A 48 6.96 -13.70 7.36
CA GLY A 48 7.27 -14.60 8.47
C GLY A 48 6.91 -16.05 8.19
N GLY A 49 7.38 -16.96 9.05
CA GLY A 49 7.30 -18.41 8.81
C GLY A 49 5.91 -19.05 9.02
N ASN A 50 4.95 -18.32 9.61
CA ASN A 50 3.67 -18.87 10.08
C ASN A 50 2.47 -18.13 9.46
N VAL A 51 2.55 -17.72 8.19
CA VAL A 51 1.48 -16.95 7.52
C VAL A 51 0.14 -17.68 7.58
N ARG A 52 0.14 -19.01 7.42
CA ARG A 52 -1.08 -19.82 7.51
C ARG A 52 -1.72 -19.73 8.88
N GLU A 53 -0.95 -19.99 9.94
CA GLU A 53 -1.44 -19.96 11.31
C GLU A 53 -1.91 -18.55 11.70
N GLN A 54 -1.26 -17.51 11.20
CA GLN A 54 -1.67 -16.12 11.39
C GLN A 54 -3.00 -15.83 10.70
N VAL A 55 -3.18 -16.27 9.46
CA VAL A 55 -4.45 -16.14 8.72
C VAL A 55 -5.58 -16.88 9.45
N GLU A 56 -5.32 -18.12 9.88
CA GLU A 56 -6.30 -18.93 10.63
C GLU A 56 -6.66 -18.27 11.98
N GLY A 57 -5.67 -17.75 12.72
CA GLY A 57 -5.89 -17.06 13.99
C GLY A 57 -6.66 -15.74 13.82
N TRP A 58 -6.39 -14.99 12.75
CA TRP A 58 -7.14 -13.77 12.44
C TRP A 58 -8.61 -14.08 12.10
N ILE A 59 -8.87 -15.11 11.27
CA ILE A 59 -10.23 -15.56 10.98
C ILE A 59 -10.96 -15.98 12.26
N GLU A 60 -10.30 -16.75 13.13
CA GLU A 60 -10.94 -17.19 14.38
C GLU A 60 -11.29 -16.00 15.27
N THR A 61 -10.40 -15.02 15.34
CA THR A 61 -10.62 -13.79 16.11
C THR A 61 -11.80 -12.99 15.54
N ASP A 62 -11.81 -12.76 14.23
CA ASP A 62 -12.89 -12.02 13.54
C ASP A 62 -14.24 -12.72 13.71
N LEU A 63 -14.29 -14.04 13.48
CA LEU A 63 -15.50 -14.81 13.70
C LEU A 63 -15.95 -14.74 15.15
N SER A 64 -15.05 -14.85 16.14
CA SER A 64 -15.42 -14.78 17.57
C SER A 64 -16.05 -13.45 17.99
N GLN A 65 -15.83 -12.38 17.21
CA GLN A 65 -16.40 -11.05 17.45
C GLN A 65 -17.69 -10.79 16.65
N SER A 66 -18.05 -11.70 15.74
CA SER A 66 -19.23 -11.60 14.91
C SER A 66 -20.42 -12.33 15.55
N ASP A 67 -21.40 -11.55 16.01
CA ASP A 67 -22.64 -12.06 16.60
C ASP A 67 -23.73 -12.36 15.54
N ASP A 68 -23.55 -11.89 14.30
CA ASP A 68 -24.58 -11.87 13.25
C ASP A 68 -24.52 -13.07 12.28
N MET A 69 -23.87 -14.17 12.68
CA MET A 69 -23.67 -15.35 11.82
C MET A 69 -24.24 -16.63 12.43
N THR A 70 -24.89 -17.44 11.60
CA THR A 70 -25.29 -18.80 11.96
C THR A 70 -24.09 -19.72 12.12
N ASP A 71 -24.27 -20.84 12.84
CA ASP A 71 -23.21 -21.85 13.01
C ASP A 71 -22.74 -22.43 11.67
N GLU A 72 -23.65 -22.59 10.71
CA GLU A 72 -23.33 -23.09 9.37
C GLU A 72 -22.44 -22.12 8.59
N GLU A 73 -22.80 -20.84 8.57
CA GLU A 73 -22.00 -19.79 7.91
C GLU A 73 -20.61 -19.68 8.56
N ARG A 74 -20.56 -19.73 9.90
CA ARG A 74 -19.31 -19.69 10.67
C ARG A 74 -18.40 -20.88 10.33
N ALA A 75 -18.97 -22.08 10.24
CA ALA A 75 -18.22 -23.27 9.84
C ALA A 75 -17.73 -23.18 8.39
N TRP A 76 -18.56 -22.65 7.49
CA TRP A 76 -18.17 -22.42 6.10
C TRP A 76 -16.98 -21.45 6.01
N MET A 77 -17.01 -20.33 6.75
CA MET A 77 -15.91 -19.37 6.79
C MET A 77 -14.60 -20.01 7.28
N ARG A 78 -14.63 -20.72 8.41
CA ARG A 78 -13.43 -21.41 8.94
C ARG A 78 -12.81 -22.37 7.93
N ASN A 79 -13.64 -23.08 7.15
CA ASN A 79 -13.16 -24.10 6.22
C ASN A 79 -12.65 -23.52 4.88
N ASN A 80 -13.18 -22.38 4.43
CA ASN A 80 -12.90 -21.87 3.09
C ASN A 80 -12.02 -20.62 3.09
N MET A 81 -12.19 -19.74 4.07
CA MET A 81 -11.52 -18.44 4.08
C MET A 81 -9.99 -18.51 4.19
N PRO A 82 -9.37 -19.45 4.96
CA PRO A 82 -7.91 -19.53 5.01
C PRO A 82 -7.30 -19.79 3.63
N GLY A 83 -7.90 -20.70 2.85
CA GLY A 83 -7.43 -21.02 1.51
C GLY A 83 -7.55 -19.84 0.55
N LEU A 84 -8.68 -19.12 0.59
CA LEU A 84 -8.91 -17.93 -0.24
C LEU A 84 -7.91 -16.81 0.07
N MET A 85 -7.65 -16.54 1.35
CA MET A 85 -6.69 -15.51 1.74
C MET A 85 -5.24 -15.88 1.41
N LEU A 86 -4.86 -17.15 1.58
CA LEU A 86 -3.52 -17.61 1.18
C LEU A 86 -3.32 -17.49 -0.33
N ALA A 87 -4.32 -17.84 -1.14
CA ALA A 87 -4.26 -17.65 -2.59
C ALA A 87 -4.16 -16.16 -2.97
N MET A 88 -4.86 -15.28 -2.25
CA MET A 88 -4.74 -13.83 -2.42
C MET A 88 -3.31 -13.34 -2.10
N ILE A 89 -2.70 -13.83 -1.01
CA ILE A 89 -1.32 -13.49 -0.62
C ILE A 89 -0.32 -13.95 -1.69
N GLU A 90 -0.49 -15.16 -2.21
CA GLU A 90 0.34 -15.70 -3.29
C GLU A 90 0.24 -14.84 -4.55
N GLY A 91 -0.99 -14.48 -4.95
CA GLY A 91 -1.23 -13.58 -6.08
C GLY A 91 -0.60 -12.20 -5.88
N LEU A 92 -0.75 -11.60 -4.69
CA LEU A 92 -0.13 -10.32 -4.36
C LEU A 92 1.40 -10.39 -4.42
N SER A 93 2.00 -11.47 -3.92
CA SER A 93 3.45 -11.69 -4.00
C SER A 93 3.92 -11.76 -5.46
N ALA A 94 3.17 -12.46 -6.31
CA ALA A 94 3.46 -12.57 -7.74
C ALA A 94 3.34 -11.22 -8.46
N ASP A 95 2.34 -10.41 -8.13
CA ASP A 95 2.12 -9.08 -8.73
C ASP A 95 3.15 -8.04 -8.27
N LEU A 96 3.63 -8.15 -7.03
CA LEU A 96 4.64 -7.25 -6.46
C LEU A 96 6.06 -7.60 -6.90
N ALA A 97 6.37 -8.87 -7.15
CA ALA A 97 7.72 -9.31 -7.49
C ALA A 97 8.36 -8.56 -8.68
N PRO A 98 7.65 -8.27 -9.79
CA PRO A 98 8.18 -7.42 -10.86
C PRO A 98 8.58 -6.03 -10.40
N ILE A 99 7.78 -5.39 -9.54
CA ILE A 99 8.05 -4.04 -9.01
C ILE A 99 9.34 -4.05 -8.20
N TYR A 100 9.53 -5.06 -7.34
CA TYR A 100 10.76 -5.22 -6.57
C TYR A 100 11.97 -5.50 -7.48
N ALA A 101 11.82 -6.37 -8.49
CA ALA A 101 12.88 -6.73 -9.42
C ALA A 101 13.32 -5.56 -10.33
N GLU A 102 12.44 -4.60 -10.59
CA GLU A 102 12.77 -3.36 -11.30
C GLU A 102 13.39 -2.30 -10.37
N THR A 103 13.07 -2.34 -9.09
CA THR A 103 13.49 -1.32 -8.11
C THR A 103 14.85 -1.64 -7.49
N PHE A 104 15.12 -2.90 -7.19
CA PHE A 104 16.31 -3.34 -6.47
C PHE A 104 17.28 -4.09 -7.38
N THR A 105 18.57 -4.00 -7.08
CA THR A 105 19.58 -4.84 -7.74
C THR A 105 19.52 -6.28 -7.21
N THR A 106 20.20 -7.19 -7.91
CA THR A 106 20.29 -8.60 -7.51
C THR A 106 20.97 -8.73 -6.15
N GLU A 107 22.06 -8.01 -5.92
CA GLU A 107 22.80 -8.03 -4.66
C GLU A 107 21.96 -7.51 -3.49
N GLU A 108 21.13 -6.48 -3.72
CA GLU A 108 20.21 -5.95 -2.71
C GLU A 108 19.14 -6.98 -2.34
N LEU A 109 18.51 -7.62 -3.34
CA LEU A 109 17.50 -8.66 -3.12
C LEU A 109 18.11 -9.89 -2.44
N GLU A 110 19.31 -10.31 -2.83
CA GLU A 110 20.04 -11.39 -2.16
C GLU A 110 20.32 -11.06 -0.69
N ALA A 111 20.75 -9.83 -0.39
CA ALA A 111 20.98 -9.39 0.97
C ALA A 111 19.69 -9.36 1.81
N MET A 112 18.58 -8.89 1.22
CA MET A 112 17.26 -8.89 1.85
C MET A 112 16.78 -10.31 2.17
N VAL A 113 16.90 -11.24 1.22
CA VAL A 113 16.60 -12.66 1.42
C VAL A 113 17.47 -13.23 2.54
N ALA A 114 18.79 -13.07 2.48
CA ALA A 114 19.73 -13.60 3.46
C ALA A 114 19.44 -13.08 4.88
N PHE A 115 19.05 -11.81 5.00
CA PHE A 115 18.62 -11.26 6.28
C PHE A 115 17.40 -11.99 6.84
N PHE A 116 16.31 -12.12 6.07
CA PHE A 116 15.09 -12.77 6.55
C PHE A 116 15.22 -14.29 6.72
N GLU A 117 16.18 -14.93 6.05
CA GLU A 117 16.57 -16.33 6.32
C GLU A 117 17.31 -16.52 7.64
N SER A 118 17.90 -15.46 8.21
CA SER A 118 18.60 -15.56 9.49
C SER A 118 17.62 -15.75 10.65
N PRO A 119 18.06 -16.33 11.80
CA PRO A 119 17.21 -16.42 12.99
C PRO A 119 16.69 -15.06 13.47
N ILE A 120 17.50 -14.00 13.35
CA ILE A 120 17.10 -12.65 13.75
C ILE A 120 16.09 -12.05 12.78
N GLY A 121 16.29 -12.22 11.47
CA GLY A 121 15.35 -11.75 10.45
C GLY A 121 13.99 -12.43 10.55
N ARG A 122 13.95 -13.75 10.74
CA ARG A 122 12.70 -14.47 11.03
C ARG A 122 11.98 -13.94 12.27
N SER A 123 12.73 -13.71 13.36
CA SER A 123 12.13 -13.13 14.58
C SER A 123 11.58 -11.73 14.35
N ILE A 124 12.24 -10.92 13.51
CA ILE A 124 11.78 -9.58 13.17
C ILE A 124 10.52 -9.64 12.31
N ALA A 125 10.47 -10.49 11.29
CA ALA A 125 9.28 -10.68 10.45
C ALA A 125 8.04 -11.01 11.29
N THR A 126 8.12 -12.00 12.18
CA THR A 126 7.01 -12.36 13.08
C THR A 126 6.59 -11.19 13.96
N LYS A 127 7.55 -10.47 14.57
CA LYS A 127 7.24 -9.33 15.45
C LYS A 127 6.69 -8.13 14.70
N GLN A 128 7.08 -7.91 13.44
CA GLN A 128 6.54 -6.83 12.62
C GLN A 128 5.06 -7.03 12.35
N PHE A 129 4.62 -8.27 12.09
CA PHE A 129 3.21 -8.57 11.94
C PHE A 129 2.42 -8.31 13.23
N GLU A 130 2.90 -8.85 14.37
CA GLU A 130 2.29 -8.60 15.69
C GLU A 130 2.26 -7.11 16.05
N LEU A 131 3.30 -6.37 15.67
CA LEU A 131 3.38 -4.93 15.89
C LEU A 131 2.34 -4.19 15.06
N ALA A 132 2.20 -4.52 13.77
CA ALA A 132 1.25 -3.90 12.87
C ALA A 132 -0.20 -4.00 13.39
N GLU A 133 -0.59 -5.16 13.94
CA GLU A 133 -1.91 -5.36 14.58
C GLU A 133 -2.13 -4.38 15.74
N ARG A 134 -1.13 -4.23 16.62
CA ARG A 134 -1.22 -3.33 17.79
C ARG A 134 -1.22 -1.86 17.39
N GLU A 135 -0.47 -1.52 16.35
CA GLU A 135 -0.40 -0.15 15.83
C GLU A 135 -1.73 0.30 15.22
N GLN A 136 -2.51 -0.60 14.60
CA GLN A 136 -3.82 -0.24 14.02
C GLN A 136 -4.77 0.39 15.04
N ALA A 137 -4.82 -0.13 16.28
CA ALA A 137 -5.66 0.44 17.34
C ALA A 137 -5.24 1.88 17.70
N VAL A 138 -3.93 2.13 17.75
CA VAL A 138 -3.37 3.45 18.04
C VAL A 138 -3.67 4.43 16.91
N VAL A 139 -3.49 4.00 15.65
CA VAL A 139 -3.81 4.80 14.46
C VAL A 139 -5.29 5.16 14.42
N ALA A 140 -6.20 4.23 14.72
CA ALA A 140 -7.63 4.47 14.74
C ALA A 140 -8.03 5.58 15.75
N ILE A 141 -7.47 5.55 16.96
CA ILE A 141 -7.70 6.58 17.99
C ILE A 141 -7.26 7.97 17.52
N HIS A 142 -6.07 8.05 16.92
CA HIS A 142 -5.54 9.32 16.42
C HIS A 142 -6.33 9.84 15.22
N MET A 143 -6.82 8.96 14.33
CA MET A 143 -7.69 9.35 13.22
C MET A 143 -9.02 9.94 13.71
N LEU A 144 -9.66 9.34 14.72
CA LEU A 144 -10.89 9.90 15.31
C LEU A 144 -10.65 11.28 15.92
N THR A 145 -9.56 11.43 16.68
CA THR A 145 -9.18 12.71 17.29
C THR A 145 -8.90 13.77 16.23
N PHE A 146 -8.28 13.39 15.12
CA PHE A 146 -8.02 14.28 13.99
C PHE A 146 -9.33 14.76 13.34
N VAL A 147 -10.28 13.86 13.06
CA VAL A 147 -11.57 14.22 12.46
C VAL A 147 -12.38 15.12 13.38
N GLU A 148 -12.43 14.81 14.68
CA GLU A 148 -13.10 15.65 15.68
C GLU A 148 -12.51 17.07 15.72
N SER A 149 -11.18 17.16 15.79
CA SER A 149 -10.47 18.43 15.83
C SER A 149 -10.66 19.25 14.56
N MET A 150 -10.62 18.60 13.40
CA MET A 150 -10.85 19.22 12.11
C MET A 150 -12.29 19.76 12.03
N TRP A 151 -13.29 18.96 12.41
CA TRP A 151 -14.70 19.37 12.38
C TRP A 151 -14.99 20.52 13.33
N SER A 152 -14.48 20.45 14.56
CA SER A 152 -14.59 21.54 15.55
C SER A 152 -14.06 22.86 15.00
N LYS A 153 -12.86 22.84 14.39
CA LYS A 153 -12.26 24.04 13.78
C LYS A 153 -13.04 24.53 12.57
N TYR A 154 -13.53 23.62 11.72
CA TYR A 154 -14.35 23.96 10.56
C TYR A 154 -15.62 24.68 11.00
N CYS A 155 -16.34 24.15 12.00
CA CYS A 155 -17.59 24.74 12.46
C CYS A 155 -17.40 26.05 13.25
N ALA A 156 -16.27 26.21 13.95
CA ALA A 156 -15.92 27.50 14.53
C ALA A 156 -15.69 28.59 13.46
N ALA A 157 -15.27 28.21 12.25
CA ALA A 157 -15.01 29.15 11.16
C ALA A 157 -16.25 29.44 10.28
N PHE A 158 -17.17 28.48 10.16
CA PHE A 158 -18.28 28.56 9.19
C PHE A 158 -19.69 28.42 9.82
N GLU A 159 -19.80 28.43 11.15
CA GLU A 159 -21.07 28.37 11.90
C GLU A 159 -21.96 27.19 11.49
N CYS A 160 -21.50 25.95 11.70
CA CYS A 160 -22.33 24.76 11.47
C CYS A 160 -23.50 24.69 12.47
N GLU A 161 -24.71 24.36 12.00
CA GLU A 161 -25.81 23.94 12.87
C GLU A 161 -25.53 22.55 13.51
N ASP A 162 -25.98 22.36 14.75
CA ASP A 162 -25.72 21.17 15.59
C ASP A 162 -26.17 19.82 14.99
N SER A 163 -26.97 19.82 13.91
CA SER A 163 -27.60 18.62 13.35
C SER A 163 -26.67 17.72 12.54
N LEU A 164 -25.38 18.07 12.41
CA LEU A 164 -24.38 17.30 11.67
C LEU A 164 -23.28 16.70 12.56
N MET A 165 -23.47 16.66 13.88
CA MET A 165 -22.52 15.96 14.75
C MET A 165 -22.56 14.45 14.50
N LEU A 166 -21.38 13.88 14.24
CA LEU A 166 -21.15 12.43 14.27
C LEU A 166 -21.62 11.89 15.64
N PRO A 167 -22.29 10.72 15.68
CA PRO A 167 -22.74 10.14 16.94
C PRO A 167 -21.54 9.85 17.84
N GLY A 168 -21.43 10.57 18.97
CA GLY A 168 -20.41 10.34 20.00
C GLY A 168 -19.64 11.57 20.49
N ALA A 169 -19.70 12.71 19.79
CA ALA A 169 -19.02 13.93 20.23
C ALA A 169 -19.86 14.67 21.31
N ALA A 170 -19.63 14.38 22.59
CA ALA A 170 -20.18 15.17 23.67
C ALA A 170 -19.36 16.46 23.84
N MET A 171 -19.95 17.61 23.54
CA MET A 171 -19.32 18.90 23.84
C MET A 171 -19.29 19.18 25.36
N PRO A 172 -18.18 19.70 25.92
CA PRO A 172 -18.21 20.33 27.22
C PRO A 172 -19.08 21.59 27.14
N LYS A 173 -20.01 21.74 28.07
CA LYS A 173 -20.91 22.90 28.16
C LYS A 173 -20.09 24.18 28.30
N THR A 174 -19.88 24.90 27.19
CA THR A 174 -19.36 26.26 27.26
C THR A 174 -20.49 27.15 27.76
N GLY A 175 -20.25 27.73 28.93
CA GLY A 175 -21.18 28.60 29.63
C GLY A 175 -21.60 29.76 28.75
N SER A 176 -22.91 29.94 28.66
CA SER A 176 -23.53 31.21 28.31
C SER A 176 -22.97 32.29 29.22
N GLY A 177 -22.33 33.30 28.64
CA GLY A 177 -21.92 34.49 29.36
C GLY A 177 -20.83 35.24 28.66
N LEU A 178 -21.20 36.01 27.63
CA LEU A 178 -20.73 37.40 27.40
C LEU A 178 -21.41 37.92 26.12
N ARG A 179 -22.51 38.66 26.31
CA ARG A 179 -22.96 39.68 25.37
C ARG A 179 -22.61 41.03 25.99
N HIS A 180 -21.89 41.84 25.20
CA HIS A 180 -21.63 43.29 25.25
C HIS A 180 -21.33 43.96 26.60
#